data_AF-M0DW23-F1
#
_entry.id   AF-M0DW23-F1
#
_cell.length_a   1.000
_cell.length_b   1.000
_cell.length_c   1.000
_cell.angle_alpha   90.00
_cell.angle_beta   90.00
_cell.angle_gamma   90.00
#
_symmetry.space_group_name_H-M   'P 1'
#
loop_
_entity.id
_entity.type
_entity.pdbx_description
1 polymer ?
#
loop_
_entity_poly.entity_id
_entity_poly.type
_entity_poly.pdbx_seq_one_letter_code
_entity_poly.pdbx_strand_id
1 'polypeptide(L)'
;MSESLPETCASCGKSIDGQHREWILDPEWRMYLNDERDLGWFPTTPVVICCSSCWNDLDDIENSLSERRAYGSDADTKAKEAELKEELDSLALDSIVDQGSL
;
A
#
# COMPACT_ATOMS: atom_id res chain seq x y z
N MET A 1 13.72 -11.04 -18.77
CA MET A 1 12.44 -11.71 -18.50
C MET A 1 11.44 -10.59 -18.35
N SER A 2 10.29 -10.64 -19.02
CA SER A 2 9.21 -9.67 -18.75
C SER A 2 8.76 -9.91 -17.32
N GLU A 3 9.02 -8.96 -16.42
CA GLU A 3 8.45 -8.98 -15.07
C GLU A 3 6.95 -8.76 -15.23
N SER A 4 6.22 -9.86 -15.47
CA SER A 4 4.77 -9.84 -15.55
C SER A 4 4.23 -9.37 -14.22
N LEU A 5 3.40 -8.33 -14.27
CA LEU A 5 2.78 -7.74 -13.10
C LEU A 5 1.99 -8.79 -12.30
N PRO A 6 1.91 -8.63 -10.97
CA PRO A 6 1.08 -9.46 -10.14
C PRO A 6 -0.36 -9.48 -10.66
N GLU A 7 -0.84 -10.68 -11.00
CA GLU A 7 -2.25 -10.90 -11.37
C GLU A 7 -3.15 -11.00 -10.13
N THR A 8 -2.59 -10.79 -8.93
CA THR A 8 -3.25 -11.02 -7.64
C THR A 8 -3.15 -9.76 -6.78
N CYS A 9 -4.27 -9.36 -6.18
CA CYS A 9 -4.33 -8.20 -5.30
C CYS A 9 -3.48 -8.42 -4.05
N ALA A 10 -2.59 -7.49 -3.75
CA ALA A 10 -1.71 -7.54 -2.59
C ALA A 10 -2.47 -7.52 -1.25
N SER A 11 -3.60 -6.83 -1.19
CA SER A 11 -4.42 -6.72 0.03
C SER A 11 -5.31 -7.93 0.26
N CYS A 12 -6.13 -8.34 -0.71
CA CYS A 12 -7.10 -9.43 -0.50
C CYS A 12 -6.66 -10.80 -1.03
N GLY A 13 -5.54 -10.91 -1.73
CA GLY A 13 -5.03 -12.17 -2.29
C GLY A 13 -5.88 -12.75 -3.42
N LYS A 14 -6.87 -12.01 -3.94
CA LYS A 14 -7.73 -12.45 -5.06
C LYS A 14 -7.13 -12.07 -6.40
N SER A 15 -7.37 -12.90 -7.42
CA SER A 15 -7.03 -12.58 -8.81
C SER A 15 -7.72 -11.29 -9.26
N ILE A 16 -6.97 -10.45 -9.97
CA ILE A 16 -7.45 -9.18 -10.52
C ILE A 16 -8.06 -9.45 -11.89
N ASP A 17 -9.38 -9.67 -11.90
CA ASP A 17 -10.15 -9.78 -13.15
C ASP A 17 -10.38 -8.38 -13.74
N GLY A 18 -9.37 -7.78 -14.36
CA GLY A 18 -9.47 -6.48 -15.04
C GLY A 18 -8.24 -5.58 -14.90
N GLN A 19 -8.49 -4.27 -14.85
CA GLN A 19 -7.40 -3.29 -14.70
C GLN A 19 -6.94 -3.25 -13.24
N HIS A 20 -5.64 -3.51 -13.04
CA HIS A 20 -5.00 -3.32 -11.74
C HIS A 20 -4.99 -1.83 -11.36
N ARG A 21 -4.92 -1.56 -10.07
CA ARG A 21 -4.71 -0.24 -9.53
C ARG A 21 -3.40 -0.24 -8.76
N GLU A 22 -2.66 0.84 -8.93
CA GLU A 22 -1.39 1.08 -8.27
C GLU A 22 -1.64 2.02 -7.10
N TRP A 23 -1.36 1.57 -5.89
CA TRP A 23 -1.31 2.45 -4.73
C TRP A 23 0.16 2.77 -4.42
N ILE A 24 0.51 4.06 -4.48
CA ILE A 24 1.90 4.49 -4.35
C ILE A 24 2.29 4.39 -2.87
N LEU A 25 3.35 3.63 -2.58
CA LEU A 25 3.88 3.54 -1.23
C LEU A 25 4.67 4.81 -0.91
N ASP A 26 4.04 5.69 -0.15
CA ASP A 26 4.68 6.89 0.35
C ASP A 26 5.95 6.55 1.16
N PRO A 27 6.97 7.43 1.18
CA PRO A 27 8.26 7.15 1.80
C PRO A 27 8.17 6.71 3.27
N GLU A 28 7.20 7.25 4.00
CA GLU A 28 6.91 6.89 5.40
C GLU A 28 6.52 5.41 5.52
N TRP A 29 5.55 4.96 4.73
CA TRP A 29 5.05 3.59 4.73
C TRP A 29 6.06 2.60 4.17
N ARG A 30 6.86 3.05 3.18
CA ARG A 30 7.99 2.28 2.68
C ARG A 30 9.01 2.01 3.78
N MET A 31 9.39 3.02 4.57
CA MET A 31 10.31 2.83 5.69
C MET A 31 9.73 1.87 6.72
N TYR A 32 8.45 2.04 7.08
CA TYR A 32 7.75 1.14 7.99
C TYR A 32 7.79 -0.32 7.51
N LEU A 33 7.40 -0.59 6.27
CA LEU A 33 7.41 -1.95 5.72
C LEU A 33 8.82 -2.53 5.58
N ASN A 34 9.83 -1.70 5.31
CA ASN A 34 11.21 -2.15 5.27
C ASN A 34 11.72 -2.54 6.67
N ASP A 35 11.34 -1.80 7.70
CA ASP A 35 11.78 -2.05 9.08
C ASP A 35 11.01 -3.21 9.74
N GLU A 36 9.69 -3.31 9.54
CA GLU A 36 8.83 -4.27 10.25
C GLU A 36 8.53 -5.55 9.44
N ARG A 37 8.52 -5.45 8.11
CA ARG A 37 8.02 -6.51 7.22
C ARG A 37 9.07 -7.08 6.25
N ASP A 38 10.30 -6.56 6.28
CA ASP A 38 11.40 -6.92 5.36
C ASP A 38 11.00 -6.79 3.88
N LEU A 39 10.39 -5.65 3.54
CA LEU A 39 9.95 -5.33 2.18
C LEU A 39 11.05 -5.51 1.11
N GLY A 40 12.31 -5.29 1.49
CA GLY A 40 13.43 -5.36 0.58
C GLY A 40 13.69 -4.06 -0.19
N TRP A 41 14.63 -4.13 -1.13
CA TRP A 41 15.14 -2.96 -1.84
C TRP A 41 14.44 -2.72 -3.18
N PHE A 42 13.92 -1.51 -3.35
CA PHE A 42 13.29 -1.01 -4.58
C PHE A 42 14.13 0.14 -5.17
N PRO A 43 14.56 0.07 -6.44
CA PRO A 43 15.38 1.12 -7.07
C PRO A 43 14.65 2.46 -7.24
N THR A 44 13.33 2.46 -7.45
CA THR A 44 12.53 3.68 -7.55
C THR A 44 11.45 3.72 -6.47
N THR A 45 10.19 3.92 -6.83
CA THR A 45 9.04 4.00 -5.94
C THR A 45 8.33 2.65 -5.93
N PRO A 46 8.29 1.92 -4.80
CA PRO A 46 7.45 0.74 -4.70
C PRO A 46 5.97 1.12 -4.84
N VAL A 47 5.19 0.27 -5.49
CA VAL A 47 3.74 0.42 -5.61
C VAL A 47 3.06 -0.89 -5.27
N VAL A 48 1.93 -0.78 -4.58
CA VAL A 48 1.09 -1.91 -4.21
C VAL A 48 0.10 -2.17 -5.33
N ILE A 49 0.11 -3.38 -5.88
CA ILE A 49 -0.83 -3.79 -6.93
C ILE A 49 -2.11 -4.31 -6.27
N CYS A 50 -3.20 -3.58 -6.45
CA CYS A 50 -4.49 -3.86 -5.84
C CYS A 50 -5.61 -4.01 -6.88
N CYS A 51 -6.66 -4.75 -6.50
CA CYS A 51 -7.94 -4.63 -7.18
C CYS A 51 -8.58 -3.27 -6.85
N SER A 52 -9.54 -2.83 -7.67
CA SER A 52 -10.14 -1.49 -7.51
C SER A 52 -10.80 -1.26 -6.15
N SER A 53 -11.37 -2.29 -5.51
CA SER A 53 -11.96 -2.15 -4.17
C SER A 53 -10.90 -1.92 -3.11
N CYS A 54 -9.89 -2.80 -3.02
CA CYS A 54 -8.82 -2.66 -2.03
C CYS A 54 -7.99 -1.40 -2.24
N TRP A 55 -7.86 -0.94 -3.49
CA TRP A 55 -7.23 0.34 -3.78
C TRP A 55 -8.04 1.51 -3.21
N ASN A 56 -9.37 1.53 -3.41
CA ASN A 56 -10.21 2.57 -2.82
C ASN A 56 -10.15 2.53 -1.29
N ASP A 57 -10.15 1.34 -0.69
CA ASP A 57 -10.08 1.20 0.77
C ASP A 57 -8.76 1.79 1.31
N LEU A 58 -7.62 1.48 0.68
CA LEU A 58 -6.32 2.05 1.06
C LEU A 58 -6.25 3.57 0.84
N ASP A 59 -6.74 4.05 -0.30
CA ASP A 59 -6.80 5.48 -0.63
C ASP A 59 -7.69 6.24 0.36
N ASP A 60 -8.83 5.68 0.74
CA ASP A 60 -9.74 6.26 1.73
C ASP A 60 -9.09 6.34 3.13
N ILE A 61 -8.36 5.30 3.55
CA ILE A 61 -7.65 5.30 4.83
C ILE A 61 -6.55 6.36 4.84
N GLU A 62 -5.76 6.45 3.77
CA GLU A 62 -4.67 7.43 3.64
C GLU A 62 -5.20 8.87 3.57
N ASN A 63 -6.25 9.11 2.79
CA ASN A 63 -6.94 10.40 2.74
C ASN A 63 -7.49 10.78 4.12
N SER A 64 -8.13 9.83 4.82
CA SER A 64 -8.64 10.06 6.17
C SER A 64 -7.52 10.38 7.15
N LEU A 65 -6.38 9.68 7.08
CA LEU A 65 -5.21 9.98 7.90
C LEU A 65 -4.67 11.38 7.62
N SER A 66 -4.57 11.77 6.36
CA SER A 66 -4.13 13.10 5.94
C SER A 66 -5.04 14.21 6.49
N GLU A 67 -6.37 14.02 6.42
CA GLU A 67 -7.33 14.94 7.03
C GLU A 67 -7.17 15.04 8.55
N ARG A 68 -6.95 13.90 9.23
CA ARG A 68 -6.73 13.87 10.69
C ARG A 68 -5.41 14.52 11.09
N ARG A 69 -4.34 14.35 10.31
CA ARG A 69 -3.07 15.05 10.50
C ARG A 69 -3.23 16.57 10.41
N ALA A 70 -4.10 17.04 9.52
CA ALA A 70 -4.33 18.48 9.31
C ALA A 70 -5.28 19.10 10.34
N TYR A 71 -6.36 18.42 10.71
CA TYR A 71 -7.48 19.01 11.46
C TYR A 71 -7.95 18.20 12.68
N GLY A 72 -7.43 16.98 12.86
CA GLY A 72 -7.84 16.05 13.91
C GLY A 72 -7.06 16.23 15.21
N SER A 73 -7.41 15.39 16.19
CA SER A 73 -6.61 15.25 17.41
C SER A 73 -5.44 14.28 17.20
N ASP A 74 -4.40 14.40 18.03
CA ASP A 74 -3.29 13.43 18.04
C ASP A 74 -3.78 11.99 18.28
N ALA A 75 -4.83 11.82 19.09
CA ALA A 75 -5.41 10.52 19.38
C ALA A 75 -6.09 9.91 18.13
N ASP A 76 -6.87 10.71 17.40
CA ASP A 76 -7.53 10.26 16.17
C ASP A 76 -6.52 9.97 15.07
N THR A 77 -5.48 10.80 14.96
CA THR A 77 -4.39 10.62 14.00
C THR A 77 -3.67 9.31 14.25
N LYS A 78 -3.30 9.03 15.51
CA LYS A 78 -2.67 7.77 15.89
C LYS A 78 -3.56 6.56 15.65
N ALA A 79 -4.87 6.68 15.88
CA ALA A 79 -5.81 5.60 15.61
C ALA A 79 -5.88 5.29 14.11
N LYS A 80 -5.94 6.31 13.25
CA LYS A 80 -5.93 6.11 11.79
C LYS A 80 -4.58 5.64 11.26
N GLU A 81 -3.48 6.09 11.86
CA GLU A 81 -2.15 5.59 11.53
C GLU A 81 -2.01 4.10 11.85
N ALA A 82 -2.56 3.67 12.99
CA ALA A 82 -2.56 2.26 13.36
C ALA A 82 -3.43 1.41 12.41
N GLU A 83 -4.58 1.92 11.98
CA GLU A 83 -5.44 1.27 10.99
C GLU A 83 -4.72 1.08 9.64
N LEU A 84 -4.02 2.11 9.15
CA LEU A 84 -3.24 1.99 7.93
C LEU A 84 -2.08 1.00 8.08
N LYS A 85 -1.40 1.00 9.23
CA LYS A 85 -0.32 0.03 9.51
C LYS A 85 -0.83 -1.40 9.54
N GLU A 86 -2.01 -1.65 10.11
CA GLU A 86 -2.64 -2.98 10.11
C GLU A 86 -2.93 -3.46 8.68
N GLU A 87 -3.45 -2.58 7.82
CA GLU A 87 -3.66 -2.90 6.40
C GLU A 87 -2.32 -3.18 5.69
N LEU A 88 -1.31 -2.35 5.90
CA LEU A 88 0.04 -2.55 5.36
C LEU A 88 0.66 -3.88 5.83
N ASP A 89 0.46 -4.25 7.08
CA ASP A 89 0.92 -5.50 7.66
C ASP A 89 0.17 -6.72 7.14
N SER A 90 -1.02 -6.54 6.56
CA SER A 90 -1.76 -7.61 5.90
C SER A 90 -1.33 -7.84 4.44
N LEU A 91 -0.59 -6.89 3.85
CA LEU A 91 -0.21 -6.96 2.44
C LEU A 91 0.71 -8.14 2.13
N ALA A 92 0.46 -8.73 0.96
CA ALA A 92 1.34 -9.65 0.28
C ALA A 92 2.48 -8.87 -0.39
N LEU A 93 3.67 -8.91 0.22
CA LEU A 93 4.84 -8.13 -0.22
C LEU A 93 5.36 -8.55 -1.60
N ASP A 94 5.11 -9.80 -1.99
CA ASP A 94 5.42 -10.35 -3.32
C ASP A 94 4.58 -9.71 -4.43
N SER A 95 3.48 -9.04 -4.08
CA SER A 95 2.65 -8.26 -5.00
C SER A 95 3.01 -6.76 -5.02
N ILE A 96 4.09 -6.35 -4.34
CA ILE A 96 4.63 -4.99 -4.42
C ILE A 96 5.69 -4.96 -5.52
N VAL A 97 5.54 -4.03 -6.45
CA VAL A 97 6.45 -3.88 -7.61
C VAL A 97 7.09 -2.52 -7.63
N ASP A 98 8.21 -2.39 -8.33
CA ASP A 98 8.82 -1.10 -8.58
C ASP A 98 8.05 -0.36 -9.70
N GLN A 99 7.75 0.93 -9.53
CA GLN A 99 7.07 1.72 -10.54
C GLN A 99 7.85 1.77 -11.87
N GLY A 100 9.17 1.66 -11.83
CA GLY A 100 10.01 1.59 -13.03
C GLY A 100 9.94 0.26 -13.79
N SER A 101 9.30 -0.77 -13.21
CA SER A 101 9.10 -2.09 -13.81
C SER A 101 7.70 -2.29 -14.42
N LEU A 102 6.79 -1.30 -14.27
CA LEU A 102 5.48 -1.22 -14.94
C LEU A 102 5.60 -0.74 -16.39
#